data_AF-A0A4W2DYH2-F1
#
_entry.id   AF-A0A4W2DYH2-F1
#
_cell.length_a   1.000
_cell.length_b   1.000
_cell.length_c   1.000
_cell.angle_alpha   90.00
_cell.angle_beta   90.00
_cell.angle_gamma   90.00
#
_symmetry.space_group_name_H-M   'P 1'
#
loop_
_entity.id
_entity.type
_entity.pdbx_description
1 polymer ?
#
loop_
_entity_poly.entity_id
_entity_poly.type
_entity_poly.pdbx_seq_one_letter_code
_entity_poly.pdbx_strand_id
1 'polypeptide(L)'
;MTMFENVTRALTRQLNPRGDLTPLDSLIDFKRFHPFCLVLRKRKSTLFWGARYVCTDYTFLDILEPGSSPSDPTDSGNFGFKNMLDARVEGEVDVPKTVKVKGTAGLSRNSTLEVQTLSVAPKALETLHQERKLMAEHPFLEEMRRRGENLYVVMEVVEAVQEVTLERAGRAEGCFSLPFFAPLGLQGSVNHKEAVTIPKGCVLAFRVRQLMVKGKDEWDIPHIYNDNMHTFPPGEKPEDEKFTLIQASDVGAVHEDFRTLKEEVQRETQEVEKLSPEGKSSLLSSLSKLLGKKKELQDLELTLEEALGKGHEETLEALPKNVLLSKGAMDAILYFLGALAELSEAQQKLLVKSMEKKILPVQLKLVESTMEQNFLQDKEGVFPLRPELLSSLGEEELTLTEALVGLSGLEVQRSGPQYTWDPDTLPRLCALYAGLSLLQLLTKAS
;
A
#
# COMPACT_ATOMS: atom_id res chain seq x y z
N MET A 1 9.92 -2.08 3.11
CA MET A 1 11.31 -1.54 3.05
C MET A 1 11.26 -0.27 2.22
N THR A 2 11.48 0.91 2.79
CA THR A 2 11.13 2.19 2.13
C THR A 2 11.84 2.43 0.79
N MET A 3 13.10 2.02 0.66
CA MET A 3 13.86 2.20 -0.59
C MET A 3 13.34 1.31 -1.73
N PHE A 4 13.03 0.05 -1.43
CA PHE A 4 12.51 -0.89 -2.41
C PHE A 4 11.14 -0.43 -2.94
N GLU A 5 10.24 -0.06 -2.03
CA GLU A 5 8.90 0.42 -2.40
C GLU A 5 8.95 1.69 -3.27
N ASN A 6 9.83 2.65 -2.95
CA ASN A 6 9.98 3.85 -3.78
C ASN A 6 10.42 3.50 -5.21
N VAL A 7 11.33 2.52 -5.36
CA VAL A 7 11.80 2.05 -6.67
C VAL A 7 10.68 1.35 -7.44
N THR A 8 9.94 0.43 -6.81
CA THR A 8 8.87 -0.30 -7.48
C THR A 8 7.72 0.61 -7.90
N ARG A 9 7.34 1.59 -7.07
CA ARG A 9 6.32 2.59 -7.41
C ARG A 9 6.75 3.51 -8.56
N ALA A 10 8.00 3.99 -8.54
CA ALA A 10 8.53 4.80 -9.63
C ALA A 10 8.59 4.03 -10.96
N LEU A 11 8.99 2.75 -10.90
CA LEU A 11 9.00 1.84 -12.03
C LEU A 11 7.59 1.64 -12.60
N THR A 12 6.59 1.40 -11.74
CA THR A 12 5.19 1.23 -12.18
C THR A 12 4.67 2.48 -12.90
N ARG A 13 4.98 3.68 -12.40
CA ARG A 13 4.59 4.94 -13.06
C ARG A 13 5.22 5.11 -14.44
N GLN A 14 6.44 4.65 -14.64
CA GLN A 14 7.14 4.73 -15.93
C GLN A 14 6.62 3.68 -16.93
N LEU A 15 6.45 2.43 -16.49
CA LEU A 15 6.05 1.33 -17.37
C LEU A 15 4.57 1.33 -17.70
N ASN A 16 3.71 1.69 -16.74
CA ASN A 16 2.26 1.61 -16.91
C ASN A 16 1.58 2.83 -16.25
N PRO A 17 1.80 4.05 -16.79
CA PRO A 17 1.23 5.26 -16.24
C PRO A 17 -0.30 5.18 -16.23
N ARG A 18 -0.89 5.33 -15.04
CA ARG A 18 -2.35 5.23 -14.81
C ARG A 18 -2.97 3.89 -15.23
N GLY A 19 -2.17 2.83 -15.26
CA GLY A 19 -2.66 1.47 -15.45
C GLY A 19 -2.85 0.71 -14.14
N ASP A 20 -3.12 -0.57 -14.26
CA ASP A 20 -3.44 -1.50 -13.16
C ASP A 20 -2.24 -2.35 -12.70
N LEU A 21 -1.02 -2.01 -13.14
CA LEU A 21 0.20 -2.64 -12.64
C LEU A 21 0.42 -2.28 -11.16
N THR A 22 0.54 -3.27 -10.29
CA THR A 22 0.67 -3.07 -8.84
C THR A 22 2.14 -3.18 -8.41
N PRO A 23 2.70 -2.15 -7.75
CA PRO A 23 4.08 -2.20 -7.24
C PRO A 23 4.18 -3.13 -6.02
N LEU A 24 5.27 -3.88 -5.90
CA LEU A 24 5.56 -4.69 -4.72
C LEU A 24 6.21 -3.84 -3.62
N ASP A 25 5.74 -3.96 -2.39
CA ASP A 25 6.14 -3.17 -1.22
C ASP A 25 7.32 -3.77 -0.43
N SER A 26 7.50 -5.09 -0.53
CA SER A 26 8.50 -5.84 0.24
C SER A 26 9.26 -6.84 -0.61
N LEU A 27 10.58 -6.90 -0.39
CA LEU A 27 11.48 -7.88 -0.99
C LEU A 27 11.47 -9.23 -0.25
N ILE A 28 10.70 -9.39 0.82
CA ILE A 28 10.70 -10.65 1.60
C ILE A 28 9.87 -11.71 0.87
N ASP A 29 8.71 -11.31 0.36
CA ASP A 29 7.70 -12.22 -0.19
C ASP A 29 7.66 -12.23 -1.72
N PHE A 30 8.64 -11.64 -2.41
CA PHE A 30 8.64 -11.53 -3.89
C PHE A 30 8.45 -12.89 -4.59
N LYS A 31 8.91 -13.98 -3.97
CA LYS A 31 8.74 -15.34 -4.49
C LYS A 31 7.28 -15.79 -4.56
N ARG A 32 6.41 -15.20 -3.75
CA ARG A 32 4.96 -15.51 -3.68
C ARG A 32 4.10 -14.61 -4.58
N PHE A 33 4.74 -13.81 -5.44
CA PHE A 33 4.08 -12.95 -6.43
C PHE A 33 4.49 -13.31 -7.87
N HIS A 34 4.79 -14.58 -8.14
CA HIS A 34 5.06 -15.07 -9.51
C HIS A 34 3.76 -15.31 -10.28
N PRO A 35 3.82 -15.46 -11.62
CA PRO A 35 2.66 -15.86 -12.41
C PRO A 35 1.97 -17.10 -11.82
N PHE A 36 0.64 -17.13 -11.89
CA PHE A 36 -0.24 -18.11 -11.25
C PHE A 36 -0.30 -18.09 -9.71
N CYS A 37 0.49 -17.30 -8.97
CA CYS A 37 0.29 -17.17 -7.53
C CYS A 37 -1.11 -16.62 -7.21
N LEU A 38 -1.75 -17.17 -6.17
CA LEU A 38 -3.02 -16.66 -5.66
C LEU A 38 -2.76 -15.59 -4.60
N VAL A 39 -3.47 -14.48 -4.73
CA VAL A 39 -3.38 -13.35 -3.80
C VAL A 39 -4.78 -12.88 -3.39
N LEU A 40 -4.87 -12.32 -2.19
CA LEU A 40 -6.08 -11.71 -1.65
C LEU A 40 -5.94 -10.20 -1.69
N ARG A 41 -7.04 -9.48 -1.92
CA ARG A 41 -7.03 -8.02 -1.77
C ARG A 41 -6.93 -7.70 -0.28
N LYS A 42 -5.93 -6.90 0.13
CA LYS A 42 -5.77 -6.50 1.52
C LYS A 42 -7.00 -5.70 1.97
N ARG A 43 -7.51 -5.97 3.17
CA ARG A 43 -8.72 -5.31 3.66
C ARG A 43 -8.44 -3.84 3.91
N LYS A 44 -9.36 -2.97 3.47
CA LYS A 44 -9.20 -1.49 3.56
C LYS A 44 -7.88 -0.98 2.97
N SER A 45 -7.36 -1.68 1.94
CA SER A 45 -6.26 -1.19 1.13
C SER A 45 -6.68 -0.02 0.26
N THR A 46 -5.69 0.75 -0.18
CA THR A 46 -5.88 1.94 -1.01
C THR A 46 -4.90 1.93 -2.19
N LEU A 47 -5.18 2.74 -3.21
CA LEU A 47 -4.26 3.00 -4.31
C LEU A 47 -3.09 3.89 -3.87
N PHE A 48 -3.31 4.71 -2.85
CA PHE A 48 -2.43 5.83 -2.53
C PHE A 48 -1.22 5.45 -1.68
N TRP A 49 -1.24 4.35 -0.92
CA TRP A 49 -0.10 3.86 -0.12
C TRP A 49 -0.23 2.37 0.24
N GLY A 50 0.87 1.80 0.75
CA GLY A 50 0.93 0.43 1.27
C GLY A 50 0.69 -0.67 0.23
N ALA A 51 0.56 -1.91 0.73
CA ALA A 51 0.26 -3.09 -0.07
C ALA A 51 -1.22 -3.15 -0.47
N ARG A 52 -1.48 -3.50 -1.74
CA ARG A 52 -2.85 -3.74 -2.25
C ARG A 52 -3.30 -5.18 -2.12
N TYR A 53 -2.35 -6.11 -2.18
CA TYR A 53 -2.61 -7.54 -2.17
C TYR A 53 -1.69 -8.23 -1.16
N VAL A 54 -2.20 -9.26 -0.51
CA VAL A 54 -1.44 -10.16 0.35
C VAL A 54 -1.30 -11.51 -0.34
N CYS A 55 -0.12 -12.11 -0.22
CA CYS A 55 0.16 -13.41 -0.81
C CYS A 55 -0.49 -14.54 -0.02
N THR A 56 -0.80 -15.62 -0.73
CA THR A 56 -1.22 -16.90 -0.15
C THR A 56 -0.13 -17.95 -0.34
N ASP A 57 -0.30 -19.11 0.30
CA ASP A 57 0.60 -20.25 0.13
C ASP A 57 0.27 -21.10 -1.11
N TYR A 58 -0.76 -20.71 -1.87
CA TYR A 58 -1.28 -21.47 -2.98
C TYR A 58 -1.03 -20.76 -4.31
N THR A 59 -0.78 -21.56 -5.33
CA THR A 59 -0.87 -21.16 -6.73
C THR A 59 -2.22 -21.59 -7.31
N PHE A 60 -2.56 -21.01 -8.44
CA PHE A 60 -3.75 -21.36 -9.19
C PHE A 60 -3.73 -22.84 -9.61
N LEU A 61 -2.56 -23.40 -9.88
CA LEU A 61 -2.41 -24.81 -10.23
C LEU A 61 -2.68 -25.75 -9.05
N ASP A 62 -2.40 -25.31 -7.82
CA ASP A 62 -2.60 -26.12 -6.60
C ASP A 62 -4.08 -26.31 -6.26
N ILE A 63 -4.98 -25.51 -6.85
CA ILE A 63 -6.43 -25.61 -6.63
C ILE A 63 -7.18 -26.24 -7.82
N LEU A 64 -6.46 -26.68 -8.85
CA LEU A 64 -7.00 -27.35 -10.03
C LEU A 64 -6.83 -28.87 -9.93
N GLU A 65 -7.79 -29.61 -10.47
CA GLU A 65 -7.67 -31.05 -10.63
C GLU A 65 -6.47 -31.40 -11.54
N PRO A 66 -5.79 -32.53 -11.30
CA PRO A 66 -4.73 -33.00 -12.19
C PRO A 66 -5.25 -33.18 -13.63
N GLY A 67 -4.43 -32.80 -14.60
CA GLY A 67 -4.74 -33.01 -16.01
C GLY A 67 -4.80 -34.50 -16.38
N SER A 68 -5.34 -34.78 -17.57
CA SER A 68 -5.46 -36.14 -18.11
C SER A 68 -4.27 -36.54 -19.00
N SER A 69 -3.17 -35.77 -19.01
CA SER A 69 -2.01 -36.02 -19.88
C SER A 69 -0.87 -36.74 -19.14
N PRO A 70 -0.20 -37.74 -19.75
CA PRO A 70 0.95 -38.41 -19.12
C PRO A 70 2.23 -37.57 -19.09
N SER A 71 2.21 -36.36 -19.67
CA SER A 71 3.24 -35.32 -19.56
C SER A 71 3.01 -34.37 -18.40
N ASP A 72 1.96 -34.60 -17.58
CA ASP A 72 1.75 -33.84 -16.36
C ASP A 72 2.95 -34.07 -15.42
N PRO A 73 3.71 -33.02 -15.08
CA PRO A 73 4.82 -33.18 -14.19
C PRO A 73 4.22 -33.50 -12.82
N THR A 74 4.31 -34.76 -12.43
CA THR A 74 4.31 -35.21 -11.03
C THR A 74 5.55 -34.71 -10.28
N ASP A 75 6.31 -33.81 -10.91
CA ASP A 75 7.62 -33.35 -10.50
C ASP A 75 7.57 -31.87 -10.17
N SER A 76 7.94 -31.59 -8.94
CA SER A 76 8.05 -30.30 -8.28
C SER A 76 9.23 -29.48 -8.84
N GLY A 77 9.29 -29.28 -10.16
CA GLY A 77 10.45 -28.66 -10.78
C GLY A 77 10.16 -27.95 -12.11
N ASN A 78 10.12 -26.61 -12.06
CA ASN A 78 10.54 -25.57 -13.01
C ASN A 78 10.39 -25.71 -14.56
N PHE A 79 10.15 -26.88 -15.15
CA PHE A 79 10.17 -27.10 -16.60
C PHE A 79 8.78 -26.97 -17.26
N GLY A 80 7.68 -27.32 -16.57
CA GLY A 80 6.32 -27.15 -17.12
C GLY A 80 5.85 -25.69 -17.08
N PHE A 81 6.14 -24.98 -15.98
CA PHE A 81 5.75 -23.60 -15.75
C PHE A 81 6.33 -22.62 -16.79
N LYS A 82 7.60 -22.82 -17.18
CA LYS A 82 8.29 -21.93 -18.11
C LYS A 82 7.72 -21.95 -19.54
N ASN A 83 7.07 -23.04 -19.94
CA ASN A 83 6.45 -23.17 -21.27
C ASN A 83 5.09 -22.47 -21.36
N MET A 84 4.49 -22.08 -20.23
CA MET A 84 3.21 -21.38 -20.16
C MET A 84 3.36 -19.86 -20.09
N LEU A 85 4.60 -19.36 -20.04
CA LEU A 85 4.90 -17.94 -19.89
C LEU A 85 5.55 -17.37 -21.14
N ASP A 86 5.05 -16.21 -21.55
CA ASP A 86 5.69 -15.36 -22.53
C ASP A 86 6.61 -14.38 -21.79
N ALA A 87 7.86 -14.26 -22.25
CA ALA A 87 8.83 -13.32 -21.70
C ALA A 87 9.07 -12.17 -22.69
N ARG A 88 8.97 -10.94 -22.20
CA ARG A 88 9.21 -9.71 -22.95
C ARG A 88 10.24 -8.86 -22.22
N VAL A 89 11.31 -8.47 -22.91
CA VAL A 89 12.30 -7.53 -22.35
C VAL A 89 11.72 -6.11 -22.46
N GLU A 90 11.62 -5.39 -21.33
CA GLU A 90 11.16 -3.99 -21.30
C GLU A 90 12.33 -3.00 -21.40
N GLY A 91 13.54 -3.40 -20.98
CA GLY A 91 14.76 -2.61 -21.07
C GLY A 91 15.15 -1.96 -19.74
N GLU A 92 15.80 -0.78 -19.80
CA GLU A 92 16.26 -0.03 -18.63
C GLU A 92 15.21 0.97 -18.13
N VAL A 93 14.97 1.00 -16.83
CA VAL A 93 14.03 1.90 -16.13
C VAL A 93 14.79 2.80 -15.16
N ASP A 94 14.44 4.08 -15.08
CA ASP A 94 15.09 5.02 -14.16
C ASP A 94 14.67 4.76 -12.72
N VAL A 95 15.61 4.68 -11.78
CA VAL A 95 15.28 4.63 -10.33
C VAL A 95 15.14 6.04 -9.74
N PRO A 96 14.43 6.22 -8.61
CA PRO A 96 14.33 7.49 -7.91
C PRO A 96 15.69 8.14 -7.68
N LYS A 97 15.79 9.46 -7.84
CA LYS A 97 17.06 10.21 -7.67
C LYS A 97 17.66 10.10 -6.26
N THR A 98 16.83 9.74 -5.29
CA THR A 98 17.23 9.45 -3.90
C THR A 98 17.95 8.11 -3.75
N VAL A 99 18.03 7.30 -4.81
CA VAL A 99 18.61 5.95 -4.84
C VAL A 99 19.73 5.86 -5.88
N LYS A 100 20.79 5.14 -5.51
CA LYS A 100 21.94 4.81 -6.34
C LYS A 100 21.96 3.30 -6.58
N VAL A 101 22.19 2.89 -7.82
CA VAL A 101 22.28 1.47 -8.19
C VAL A 101 23.76 1.09 -8.32
N LYS A 102 24.17 0.00 -7.67
CA LYS A 102 25.48 -0.66 -7.85
C LYS A 102 25.27 -2.06 -8.43
N GLY A 103 26.15 -2.48 -9.34
CA GLY A 103 26.11 -3.82 -9.96
C GLY A 103 25.90 -3.82 -11.47
N THR A 104 25.54 -2.68 -12.08
CA THR A 104 25.55 -2.48 -13.53
C THR A 104 26.94 -1.99 -13.99
N ALA A 105 27.40 -2.46 -15.16
CA ALA A 105 28.73 -2.16 -15.66
C ALA A 105 28.84 -0.70 -16.16
N GLY A 106 29.13 0.24 -15.25
CA GLY A 106 29.48 1.61 -15.65
C GLY A 106 29.50 2.62 -14.50
N LEU A 107 30.50 3.50 -14.50
CA LEU A 107 30.59 4.71 -13.65
C LEU A 107 29.58 5.80 -14.11
N SER A 108 28.34 5.42 -14.41
CA SER A 108 27.32 6.32 -14.96
C SER A 108 26.65 7.15 -13.87
N ARG A 109 26.31 8.40 -14.22
CA ARG A 109 25.57 9.35 -13.38
C ARG A 109 24.07 9.04 -13.28
N ASN A 110 23.56 8.15 -14.13
CA ASN A 110 22.15 7.75 -14.14
C ASN A 110 22.03 6.33 -13.58
N SER A 111 21.21 6.18 -12.55
CA SER A 111 20.94 4.91 -11.89
C SER A 111 19.75 4.25 -12.62
N THR A 112 20.02 3.32 -13.53
CA THR A 112 18.99 2.56 -14.25
C THR A 112 18.91 1.11 -13.75
N LEU A 113 17.74 0.49 -13.92
CA LEU A 113 17.45 -0.90 -13.57
C LEU A 113 16.95 -1.65 -14.81
N GLU A 114 17.59 -2.75 -15.17
CA GLU A 114 17.15 -3.60 -16.28
C GLU A 114 16.05 -4.56 -15.83
N VAL A 115 14.92 -4.55 -16.53
CA VAL A 115 13.72 -5.31 -16.18
C VAL A 115 13.11 -6.05 -17.36
N GLN A 116 12.43 -7.15 -17.06
CA GLN A 116 11.67 -7.94 -18.02
C GLN A 116 10.28 -8.27 -17.49
N THR A 117 9.33 -8.42 -18.39
CA THR A 117 7.96 -8.82 -18.10
C THR A 117 7.78 -10.30 -18.41
N LEU A 118 7.23 -11.06 -17.46
CA LEU A 118 6.74 -12.41 -17.67
C LEU A 118 5.21 -12.41 -17.58
N SER A 119 4.53 -12.93 -18.59
CA SER A 119 3.07 -13.00 -18.64
C SER A 119 2.57 -14.40 -18.95
N VAL A 120 1.43 -14.78 -18.39
CA VAL A 120 0.75 -16.04 -18.75
C VAL A 120 0.27 -15.97 -20.20
N ALA A 121 0.73 -16.93 -21.01
CA ALA A 121 0.36 -17.02 -22.42
C ALA A 121 -1.16 -17.30 -22.54
N PRO A 122 -1.92 -16.52 -23.34
CA PRO A 122 -3.37 -16.71 -23.47
C PRO A 122 -3.76 -18.14 -23.86
N LYS A 123 -3.01 -18.75 -24.78
CA LYS A 123 -3.24 -20.14 -25.22
C LYS A 123 -3.03 -21.15 -24.10
N ALA A 124 -2.09 -20.91 -23.19
CA ALA A 124 -1.86 -21.79 -22.05
C ALA A 124 -3.05 -21.72 -21.08
N LEU A 125 -3.59 -20.51 -20.85
CA LEU A 125 -4.78 -20.34 -20.02
C LEU A 125 -6.03 -20.99 -20.63
N GLU A 126 -6.24 -20.85 -21.94
CA GLU A 126 -7.33 -21.54 -22.66
C GLU A 126 -7.21 -23.07 -22.56
N THR A 127 -6.00 -23.59 -22.69
CA THR A 127 -5.72 -25.03 -22.56
C THR A 127 -6.02 -25.52 -21.14
N LEU A 128 -5.55 -24.80 -20.12
CA LEU A 128 -5.84 -25.12 -18.72
C LEU A 128 -7.34 -25.12 -18.43
N HIS A 129 -8.08 -24.17 -18.99
CA HIS A 129 -9.54 -24.08 -18.84
C HIS A 129 -10.27 -25.28 -19.46
N GLN A 130 -9.76 -25.83 -20.56
CA GLN A 130 -10.35 -27.01 -21.21
C GLN A 130 -9.98 -28.33 -20.50
N GLU A 131 -8.77 -28.41 -19.94
CA GLU A 131 -8.22 -29.65 -19.38
C GLU A 131 -8.52 -29.85 -17.90
N ARG A 132 -8.68 -28.77 -17.13
CA ARG A 132 -8.69 -28.83 -15.66
C ARG A 132 -9.85 -28.06 -15.04
N LYS A 133 -10.49 -28.69 -14.08
CA LYS A 133 -11.55 -28.09 -13.25
C LYS A 133 -11.01 -27.68 -11.88
N LEU A 134 -11.75 -26.86 -11.16
CA LEU A 134 -11.42 -26.54 -9.76
C LEU A 134 -11.70 -27.74 -8.85
N MET A 135 -10.80 -27.98 -7.91
CA MET A 135 -11.02 -28.93 -6.82
C MET A 135 -12.06 -28.38 -5.85
N ALA A 136 -13.33 -28.76 -6.03
CA ALA A 136 -14.45 -28.21 -5.28
C ALA A 136 -14.34 -28.37 -3.75
N GLU A 137 -13.66 -29.42 -3.29
CA GLU A 137 -13.44 -29.77 -1.87
C GLU A 137 -12.07 -29.31 -1.34
N HIS A 138 -11.36 -28.43 -2.05
CA HIS A 138 -10.07 -27.93 -1.58
C HIS A 138 -10.24 -27.07 -0.31
N PRO A 139 -9.58 -27.38 0.83
CA PRO A 139 -9.81 -26.71 2.11
C PRO A 139 -9.67 -25.18 2.06
N PHE A 140 -8.70 -24.69 1.31
CA PHE A 140 -8.50 -23.25 1.10
C PHE A 140 -9.68 -22.61 0.35
N LEU A 141 -10.23 -23.25 -0.69
CA LEU A 141 -11.36 -22.68 -1.43
C LEU A 141 -12.62 -22.64 -0.59
N GLU A 142 -12.86 -23.67 0.24
CA GLU A 142 -13.97 -23.67 1.20
C GLU A 142 -13.85 -22.54 2.22
N GLU A 143 -12.64 -22.32 2.75
CA GLU A 143 -12.37 -21.25 3.68
C GLU A 143 -12.63 -19.86 3.07
N MET A 144 -12.12 -19.63 1.86
CA MET A 144 -12.29 -18.36 1.14
C MET A 144 -13.75 -18.12 0.77
N ARG A 145 -14.47 -19.18 0.35
CA ARG A 145 -15.92 -19.13 0.08
C ARG A 145 -16.71 -18.79 1.34
N ARG A 146 -16.38 -19.38 2.49
CA ARG A 146 -17.04 -19.09 3.77
C ARG A 146 -16.82 -17.64 4.22
N ARG A 147 -15.61 -17.10 4.01
CA ARG A 147 -15.27 -15.71 4.34
C ARG A 147 -15.82 -14.71 3.33
N GLY A 148 -16.24 -15.16 2.14
CA GLY A 148 -16.69 -14.29 1.05
C GLY A 148 -15.55 -13.49 0.42
N GLU A 149 -14.33 -14.00 0.50
CA GLU A 149 -13.13 -13.31 0.01
C GLU A 149 -12.95 -13.52 -1.50
N ASN A 150 -12.56 -12.46 -2.21
CA ASN A 150 -12.24 -12.53 -3.63
C ASN A 150 -10.80 -13.04 -3.83
N LEU A 151 -10.62 -13.99 -4.75
CA LEU A 151 -9.33 -14.54 -5.15
C LEU A 151 -8.86 -13.88 -6.45
N TYR A 152 -7.57 -13.54 -6.48
CA TYR A 152 -6.94 -12.98 -7.66
C TYR A 152 -5.73 -13.82 -8.05
N VAL A 153 -5.54 -14.00 -9.35
CA VAL A 153 -4.41 -14.74 -9.93
C VAL A 153 -3.44 -13.72 -10.50
N VAL A 154 -2.16 -13.85 -10.16
CA VAL A 154 -1.09 -13.07 -10.80
C VAL A 154 -0.92 -13.53 -12.24
N MET A 155 -1.17 -12.64 -13.20
CA MET A 155 -1.15 -12.96 -14.64
C MET A 155 0.10 -12.45 -15.33
N GLU A 156 0.69 -11.37 -14.82
CA GLU A 156 1.85 -10.72 -15.40
C GLU A 156 2.72 -10.17 -14.25
N VAL A 157 4.04 -10.28 -14.40
CA VAL A 157 5.02 -9.77 -13.43
C VAL A 157 6.13 -9.04 -14.17
N VAL A 158 6.66 -7.99 -13.55
CA VAL A 158 7.89 -7.33 -13.95
C VAL A 158 8.97 -7.74 -12.96
N GLU A 159 10.07 -8.30 -13.45
CA GLU A 159 11.18 -8.76 -12.62
C GLU A 159 12.53 -8.17 -13.01
N ALA A 160 13.45 -8.13 -12.04
CA ALA A 160 14.83 -7.69 -12.26
C ALA A 160 15.63 -8.72 -13.06
N VAL A 161 16.25 -8.29 -14.17
CA VAL A 161 17.03 -9.18 -15.06
C VAL A 161 18.36 -9.60 -14.42
N GLN A 162 18.90 -8.75 -13.56
CA GLN A 162 20.18 -8.95 -12.89
C GLN A 162 20.12 -8.55 -11.42
N GLU A 163 21.07 -9.07 -10.64
CA GLU A 163 21.24 -8.67 -9.25
C GLU A 163 21.81 -7.26 -9.17
N VAL A 164 21.19 -6.41 -8.35
CA VAL A 164 21.64 -5.03 -8.13
C VAL A 164 21.55 -4.67 -6.66
N THR A 165 22.41 -3.78 -6.20
CA THR A 165 22.34 -3.20 -4.86
C THR A 165 21.88 -1.76 -4.95
N LEU A 166 20.76 -1.46 -4.30
CA LEU A 166 20.25 -0.11 -4.10
C LEU A 166 20.91 0.49 -2.86
N GLU A 167 21.43 1.71 -2.98
CA GLU A 167 21.97 2.50 -1.89
C GLU A 167 21.33 3.89 -1.86
N ARG A 168 21.23 4.53 -0.70
CA ARG A 168 20.72 5.90 -0.63
C ARG A 168 21.74 6.86 -1.27
N ALA A 169 21.29 7.73 -2.18
CA ALA A 169 22.13 8.73 -2.81
C ALA A 169 22.53 9.82 -1.81
N GLY A 170 23.76 10.34 -1.89
CA GLY A 170 24.31 11.30 -0.92
C GLY A 170 23.55 12.64 -0.78
N ARG A 171 22.65 13.01 -1.71
CA ARG A 171 21.73 14.15 -1.48
C ARG A 171 20.63 13.83 -0.47
N ALA A 172 20.23 12.57 -0.35
CA ALA A 172 19.26 12.11 0.64
C ALA A 172 19.87 11.88 2.04
N GLU A 173 21.20 11.99 2.22
CA GLU A 173 21.80 12.17 3.55
C GLU A 173 21.38 13.53 4.16
N GLY A 174 21.12 14.54 3.32
CA GLY A 174 20.61 15.86 3.75
C GLY A 174 19.23 15.81 4.40
N CYS A 175 18.42 14.78 4.10
CA CYS A 175 17.11 14.56 4.71
C CYS A 175 17.20 14.07 6.18
N PHE A 176 18.39 13.63 6.62
CA PHE A 176 18.66 13.19 8.00
C PHE A 176 19.58 14.13 8.77
N SER A 177 20.27 15.04 8.08
CA SER A 177 20.84 16.24 8.68
C SER A 177 19.89 17.43 8.55
N LEU A 178 18.57 17.23 8.75
CA LEU A 178 17.70 18.38 8.91
C LEU A 178 18.13 19.10 10.20
N PRO A 179 18.51 20.39 10.14
CA PRO A 179 18.96 21.15 11.31
C PRO A 179 17.90 21.19 12.43
N PHE A 180 16.66 20.81 12.11
CA PHE A 180 15.49 20.76 12.97
C PHE A 180 15.40 19.52 13.89
N PHE A 181 16.14 18.42 13.65
CA PHE A 181 16.07 17.24 14.54
C PHE A 181 16.73 17.45 15.91
N ALA A 182 17.82 18.21 15.95
CA ALA A 182 18.54 18.50 17.19
C ALA A 182 17.71 19.32 18.19
N PRO A 183 17.05 20.44 17.78
CA PRO A 183 16.13 21.17 18.65
C PRO A 183 14.98 20.31 19.21
N LEU A 184 14.53 19.30 18.46
CA LEU A 184 13.38 18.48 18.81
C LEU A 184 13.72 17.28 19.72
N GLY A 185 14.98 17.13 20.15
CA GLY A 185 15.42 16.02 20.99
C GLY A 185 15.30 14.65 20.31
N LEU A 186 15.22 14.62 18.98
CA LEU A 186 15.12 13.41 18.17
C LEU A 186 16.49 12.92 17.69
N GLN A 187 17.56 13.33 18.37
CA GLN A 187 18.94 13.03 17.99
C GLN A 187 19.27 11.54 18.19
N GLY A 188 18.92 10.74 17.19
CA GLY A 188 19.50 9.42 16.93
C GLY A 188 20.36 9.52 15.69
N SER A 189 21.58 8.98 15.73
CA SER A 189 22.40 8.85 14.53
C SER A 189 21.70 7.85 13.60
N VAL A 190 20.96 8.32 12.61
CA VAL A 190 20.48 7.46 11.53
C VAL A 190 21.64 7.27 10.54
N ASN A 191 22.71 6.63 11.02
CA ASN A 191 23.74 6.05 10.16
C ASN A 191 23.21 4.74 9.58
N HIS A 192 22.10 4.83 8.85
CA HIS A 192 21.69 3.73 8.00
C HIS A 192 22.29 3.98 6.63
N LYS A 193 23.47 3.40 6.40
CA LYS A 193 23.82 2.88 5.07
C LYS A 193 22.81 1.76 4.77
N GLU A 194 21.56 2.15 4.54
CA GLU A 194 20.50 1.29 4.05
C GLU A 194 20.89 0.94 2.63
N ALA A 195 21.43 -0.27 2.48
CA ALA A 195 21.66 -0.90 1.21
C ALA A 195 20.70 -2.09 1.10
N VAL A 196 19.97 -2.18 -0.01
CA VAL A 196 19.06 -3.29 -0.29
C VAL A 196 19.50 -3.96 -1.57
N THR A 197 19.81 -5.26 -1.50
CA THR A 197 20.16 -6.04 -2.69
C THR A 197 18.90 -6.65 -3.27
N ILE A 198 18.60 -6.30 -4.52
CA ILE A 198 17.57 -6.91 -5.34
C ILE A 198 18.21 -8.11 -6.07
N PRO A 199 17.79 -9.35 -5.78
CA PRO A 199 18.32 -10.52 -6.48
C PRO A 199 17.80 -10.57 -7.92
N LYS A 200 18.52 -11.30 -8.78
CA LYS A 200 18.03 -11.65 -10.12
C LYS A 200 16.72 -12.43 -10.03
N GLY A 201 15.74 -12.08 -10.87
CA GLY A 201 14.39 -12.67 -10.86
C GLY A 201 13.53 -12.17 -9.70
N CYS A 202 13.89 -11.04 -9.08
CA CYS A 202 13.03 -10.42 -8.08
C CYS A 202 11.83 -9.77 -8.75
N VAL A 203 10.62 -10.14 -8.35
CA VAL A 203 9.39 -9.46 -8.75
C VAL A 203 9.41 -8.03 -8.18
N LEU A 204 9.18 -7.05 -9.04
CA LEU A 204 9.16 -5.62 -8.73
C LEU A 204 7.73 -5.06 -8.80
N ALA A 205 6.96 -5.53 -9.77
CA ALA A 205 5.55 -5.19 -9.93
C ALA A 205 4.80 -6.38 -10.54
N PHE A 206 3.49 -6.43 -10.34
CA PHE A 206 2.65 -7.51 -10.81
C PHE A 206 1.25 -7.01 -11.17
N ARG A 207 0.59 -7.71 -12.09
CA ARG A 207 -0.79 -7.48 -12.49
C ARG A 207 -1.59 -8.74 -12.24
N VAL A 208 -2.77 -8.54 -11.66
CA VAL A 208 -3.66 -9.63 -11.27
C VAL A 208 -4.95 -9.60 -12.07
N ARG A 209 -5.61 -10.75 -12.17
CA ARG A 209 -7.00 -10.84 -12.62
C ARG A 209 -7.81 -11.62 -11.60
N GLN A 210 -9.07 -11.25 -11.45
CA GLN A 210 -9.95 -11.93 -10.50
C GLN A 210 -10.33 -13.31 -11.04
N LEU A 211 -10.21 -14.32 -10.18
CA LEU A 211 -10.74 -15.66 -10.43
C LEU A 211 -12.25 -15.63 -10.21
N MET A 212 -13.00 -16.23 -11.14
CA MET A 212 -14.43 -16.40 -11.05
C MET A 212 -14.75 -17.89 -10.97
N VAL A 213 -15.50 -18.31 -9.96
CA VAL A 213 -15.99 -19.68 -9.81
C VAL A 213 -17.46 -19.71 -10.26
N LYS A 214 -17.75 -20.54 -11.26
CA LYS A 214 -19.10 -20.77 -11.79
C LYS A 214 -19.57 -22.15 -11.33
N GLY A 215 -20.74 -22.23 -10.72
CA GLY A 215 -21.25 -23.51 -10.21
C GLY A 215 -20.35 -24.13 -9.13
N LYS A 216 -19.99 -25.40 -9.30
CA LYS A 216 -19.21 -26.17 -8.30
C LYS A 216 -17.72 -26.23 -8.59
N ASP A 217 -17.35 -26.42 -9.86
CA ASP A 217 -16.02 -26.82 -10.32
C ASP A 217 -15.56 -26.04 -11.57
N GLU A 218 -16.44 -25.25 -12.20
CA GLU A 218 -16.07 -24.43 -13.34
C GLU A 218 -15.45 -23.10 -12.89
N TRP A 219 -14.50 -22.62 -13.66
CA TRP A 219 -13.78 -21.39 -13.36
C TRP A 219 -13.53 -20.56 -14.61
N ASP A 220 -13.34 -19.26 -14.42
CA ASP A 220 -13.02 -18.33 -15.48
C ASP A 220 -12.10 -17.22 -14.94
N ILE A 221 -11.26 -16.66 -15.80
CA ILE A 221 -10.42 -15.49 -15.49
C ILE A 221 -10.70 -14.44 -16.57
N PRO A 222 -11.71 -13.59 -16.37
CA PRO A 222 -12.12 -12.61 -17.36
C PRO A 222 -10.98 -11.68 -17.79
N HIS A 223 -10.90 -11.37 -19.07
CA HIS A 223 -9.95 -10.37 -19.59
C HIS A 223 -10.24 -8.96 -19.10
N ILE A 224 -11.52 -8.66 -18.81
CA ILE A 224 -12.00 -7.36 -18.36
C ILE A 224 -12.56 -7.53 -16.95
N TYR A 225 -12.05 -6.69 -16.05
CA TYR A 225 -12.50 -6.63 -14.66
C TYR A 225 -13.75 -5.73 -14.53
N ASN A 226 -14.63 -6.08 -13.60
CA ASN A 226 -15.75 -5.26 -13.17
C ASN A 226 -15.84 -5.35 -11.64
N ASP A 227 -15.99 -4.21 -10.95
CA ASP A 227 -16.02 -4.13 -9.49
C ASP A 227 -17.15 -4.97 -8.86
N ASN A 228 -18.23 -5.20 -9.61
CA ASN A 228 -19.36 -6.02 -9.15
C ASN A 228 -19.12 -7.53 -9.29
N MET A 229 -17.95 -7.95 -9.78
CA MET A 229 -17.59 -9.36 -9.88
C MET A 229 -17.20 -9.91 -8.51
N HIS A 230 -17.75 -11.07 -8.15
CA HIS A 230 -17.36 -11.82 -6.97
C HIS A 230 -16.79 -13.17 -7.38
N THR A 231 -15.67 -13.57 -6.77
CA THR A 231 -15.06 -14.88 -7.04
C THR A 231 -16.03 -16.02 -6.79
N PHE A 232 -16.80 -15.92 -5.70
CA PHE A 232 -17.83 -16.89 -5.36
C PHE A 232 -19.21 -16.23 -5.54
N PRO A 233 -20.16 -16.90 -6.21
CA PRO A 233 -21.51 -16.38 -6.33
C PRO A 233 -22.15 -16.27 -4.93
N PRO A 234 -22.88 -15.18 -4.63
CA PRO A 234 -23.61 -15.06 -3.37
C PRO A 234 -24.64 -16.21 -3.31
N GLY A 235 -24.54 -17.05 -2.28
CA GLY A 235 -25.51 -18.14 -2.10
C GLY A 235 -26.92 -17.60 -1.94
N GLU A 236 -27.93 -18.33 -2.45
CA GLU A 236 -29.35 -18.07 -2.16
C GLU A 236 -29.58 -18.12 -0.65
N LYS A 237 -29.52 -16.97 0.01
CA LYS A 237 -30.05 -16.77 1.37
C LYS A 237 -31.19 -15.74 1.28
N PRO A 238 -32.23 -15.86 2.12
CA PRO A 238 -33.40 -15.01 2.04
C PRO A 238 -33.02 -13.55 2.25
N GLU A 239 -33.74 -12.67 1.57
CA GLU A 239 -33.71 -11.22 1.68
C GLU A 239 -33.84 -10.79 3.15
N ASP A 240 -32.74 -10.62 3.87
CA ASP A 240 -32.60 -9.82 5.09
C ASP A 240 -31.14 -9.84 5.54
N GLU A 241 -30.26 -9.28 4.71
CA GLU A 241 -28.97 -8.72 5.10
C GLU A 241 -28.36 -8.17 3.82
N LYS A 242 -28.59 -6.88 3.53
CA LYS A 242 -27.73 -6.15 2.60
C LYS A 242 -26.32 -6.21 3.19
N PHE A 243 -25.53 -7.19 2.76
CA PHE A 243 -24.08 -7.17 2.89
C PHE A 243 -23.58 -5.96 2.11
N THR A 244 -23.57 -4.79 2.74
CA THR A 244 -22.65 -3.72 2.37
C THR A 244 -21.27 -4.19 2.83
N LEU A 245 -20.69 -5.14 2.08
CA LEU A 245 -19.25 -5.19 1.99
C LEU A 245 -18.89 -3.80 1.43
N ILE A 246 -18.23 -2.98 2.24
CA ILE A 246 -17.71 -1.68 1.80
C ILE A 246 -16.56 -2.01 0.84
N GLN A 247 -16.91 -2.45 -0.36
CA GLN A 247 -16.02 -2.45 -1.50
C GLN A 247 -15.96 -1.02 -1.97
N ALA A 248 -14.75 -0.57 -2.27
CA ALA A 248 -14.52 0.71 -2.89
C ALA A 248 -15.44 0.82 -4.11
N SER A 249 -16.50 1.60 -3.94
CA SER A 249 -17.37 2.03 -5.02
C SER A 249 -16.59 2.94 -5.95
N ASP A 250 -16.88 2.78 -7.24
CA ASP A 250 -16.53 3.60 -8.40
C ASP A 250 -15.27 3.19 -9.15
N VAL A 251 -15.44 2.44 -10.27
CA VAL A 251 -14.61 2.61 -11.46
C VAL A 251 -15.51 2.93 -12.65
N GLY A 252 -15.94 4.19 -12.72
CA GLY A 252 -15.70 4.92 -13.96
C GLY A 252 -14.28 5.45 -13.86
N ALA A 253 -13.28 4.71 -14.39
CA ALA A 253 -11.85 5.07 -14.38
C ALA A 253 -11.41 5.81 -13.08
N VAL A 254 -11.07 5.06 -12.02
CA VAL A 254 -10.50 5.67 -10.80
C VAL A 254 -9.24 6.42 -11.21
N HIS A 255 -9.37 7.73 -11.37
CA HIS A 255 -8.24 8.61 -11.55
C HIS A 255 -7.51 8.60 -10.21
N GLU A 256 -6.22 8.23 -10.22
CA GLU A 256 -5.31 8.53 -9.13
C GLU A 256 -5.16 10.06 -9.05
N ASP A 257 -6.17 10.73 -8.49
CA ASP A 257 -6.21 12.16 -8.27
C ASP A 257 -6.48 12.48 -6.80
N PHE A 258 -6.26 13.75 -6.44
CA PHE A 258 -6.42 14.19 -5.07
C PHE A 258 -7.88 14.16 -4.60
N ARG A 259 -8.85 14.27 -5.53
CA ARG A 259 -10.27 14.26 -5.19
C ARG A 259 -10.68 12.86 -4.71
N THR A 260 -10.27 11.82 -5.41
CA THR A 260 -10.53 10.44 -4.98
C THR A 260 -9.92 10.15 -3.61
N LEU A 261 -8.68 10.59 -3.35
CA LEU A 261 -8.07 10.47 -2.03
C LEU A 261 -8.90 11.19 -0.95
N LYS A 262 -9.31 12.43 -1.24
CA LYS A 262 -10.08 13.25 -0.31
C LYS A 262 -11.44 12.62 0.02
N GLU A 263 -12.14 12.10 -0.99
CA GLU A 263 -13.40 11.39 -0.82
C GLU A 263 -13.22 10.08 -0.03
N GLU A 264 -12.16 9.33 -0.31
CA GLU A 264 -11.82 8.12 0.42
C GLU A 264 -11.59 8.41 1.91
N VAL A 265 -10.67 9.33 2.23
CA VAL A 265 -10.39 9.74 3.61
C VAL A 265 -11.65 10.29 4.28
N GLN A 266 -12.45 11.08 3.57
CA GLN A 266 -13.69 11.64 4.10
C GLN A 266 -14.69 10.55 4.51
N ARG A 267 -14.91 9.52 3.69
CA ARG A 267 -15.80 8.39 4.05
C ARG A 267 -15.34 7.69 5.33
N GLU A 268 -14.04 7.42 5.46
CA GLU A 268 -13.51 6.77 6.66
C GLU A 268 -13.60 7.67 7.89
N THR A 269 -13.35 8.98 7.75
CA THR A 269 -13.55 9.93 8.86
C THR A 269 -15.02 10.01 9.30
N GLN A 270 -15.99 9.88 8.39
CA GLN A 270 -17.41 9.86 8.73
C GLN A 270 -17.81 8.65 9.57
N GLU A 271 -17.22 7.47 9.31
CA GLU A 271 -17.45 6.28 10.14
C GLU A 271 -16.86 6.46 11.55
N VAL A 272 -15.66 7.03 11.67
CA VAL A 272 -15.06 7.36 12.97
C VAL A 272 -15.85 8.47 13.68
N GLU A 273 -16.45 9.40 12.94
CA GLU A 273 -17.24 10.49 13.50
C GLU A 273 -18.52 10.01 14.20
N LYS A 274 -19.05 8.84 13.83
CA LYS A 274 -20.21 8.22 14.49
C LYS A 274 -19.91 7.71 15.90
N LEU A 275 -18.64 7.59 16.29
CA LEU A 275 -18.25 7.21 17.65
C LEU A 275 -18.71 8.25 18.68
N SER A 276 -19.03 7.81 19.89
CA SER A 276 -19.35 8.73 20.99
C SER A 276 -18.13 9.61 21.33
N PRO A 277 -18.33 10.79 21.95
CA PRO A 277 -17.22 11.64 22.40
C PRO A 277 -16.23 10.91 23.33
N GLU A 278 -16.73 10.03 24.20
CA GLU A 278 -15.91 9.19 25.07
C GLU A 278 -15.12 8.14 24.26
N GLY A 279 -15.73 7.55 23.25
CA GLY A 279 -15.07 6.63 22.32
C GLY A 279 -13.97 7.29 21.51
N LYS A 280 -14.21 8.49 20.99
CA LYS A 280 -13.20 9.29 20.29
C LYS A 280 -12.04 9.64 21.20
N SER A 281 -12.33 10.10 22.43
CA SER A 281 -11.30 10.45 23.42
C SER A 281 -10.48 9.22 23.86
N SER A 282 -11.14 8.07 24.04
CA SER A 282 -10.47 6.82 24.36
C SER A 282 -9.60 6.33 23.20
N LEU A 283 -10.09 6.42 21.96
CA LEU A 283 -9.34 6.05 20.76
C LEU A 283 -8.10 6.94 20.60
N LEU A 284 -8.27 8.25 20.79
CA LEU A 284 -7.17 9.20 20.78
C LEU A 284 -6.11 8.87 21.84
N SER A 285 -6.54 8.54 23.06
CA SER A 285 -5.63 8.15 24.14
C SER A 285 -4.86 6.87 23.82
N SER A 286 -5.53 5.85 23.26
CA SER A 286 -4.90 4.62 22.80
C SER A 286 -3.89 4.87 21.68
N LEU A 287 -4.29 5.60 20.63
CA LEU A 287 -3.41 5.94 19.51
C LEU A 287 -2.20 6.74 19.98
N SER A 288 -2.38 7.71 20.87
CA SER A 288 -1.28 8.52 21.41
C SER A 288 -0.23 7.69 22.15
N LYS A 289 -0.62 6.57 22.76
CA LYS A 289 0.30 5.63 23.44
C LYS A 289 1.03 4.69 22.47
N LEU A 290 0.42 4.41 21.32
CA LEU A 290 0.95 3.51 20.28
C LEU A 290 1.83 4.26 19.28
N LEU A 291 1.55 5.53 19.00
CA LEU A 291 2.35 6.35 18.10
C LEU A 291 3.79 6.48 18.61
N GLY A 292 4.74 6.09 17.76
CA GLY A 292 6.16 6.00 18.12
C GLY A 292 6.59 4.61 18.57
N LYS A 293 5.68 3.63 18.57
CA LYS A 293 5.95 2.22 18.83
C LYS A 293 5.51 1.37 17.63
N LYS A 294 6.30 1.41 16.56
CA LYS A 294 5.91 0.85 15.25
C LYS A 294 5.45 -0.61 15.29
N LYS A 295 6.12 -1.46 16.08
CA LYS A 295 5.74 -2.88 16.22
C LYS A 295 4.36 -3.06 16.86
N GLU A 296 4.11 -2.39 18.00
CA GLU A 296 2.81 -2.47 18.68
C GLU A 296 1.67 -1.96 17.78
N LEU A 297 1.94 -0.94 16.94
CA LEU A 297 0.96 -0.42 15.97
C LEU A 297 0.65 -1.44 14.86
N GLN A 298 1.66 -2.12 14.34
CA GLN A 298 1.52 -3.16 13.31
C GLN A 298 0.82 -4.41 13.86
N ASP A 299 1.14 -4.81 15.09
CA ASP A 299 0.47 -5.93 15.75
C ASP A 299 -1.02 -5.63 15.95
N LEU A 300 -1.38 -4.38 16.28
CA LEU A 300 -2.77 -3.95 16.36
C LEU A 300 -3.48 -3.96 15.00
N GLU A 301 -2.83 -3.48 13.94
CA GLU A 301 -3.37 -3.55 12.57
C GLU A 301 -3.71 -4.99 12.19
N LEU A 302 -2.78 -5.93 12.41
CA LEU A 302 -2.95 -7.35 12.12
C LEU A 302 -4.09 -7.97 12.94
N THR A 303 -4.11 -7.69 14.25
CA THR A 303 -5.15 -8.24 15.14
C THR A 303 -6.55 -7.72 14.74
N LEU A 304 -6.64 -6.45 14.34
CA LEU A 304 -7.89 -5.86 13.89
C LEU A 304 -8.35 -6.44 12.54
N GLU A 305 -7.42 -6.66 11.60
CA GLU A 305 -7.71 -7.32 10.32
C GLU A 305 -8.22 -8.76 10.54
N GLU A 306 -7.60 -9.52 11.45
CA GLU A 306 -8.03 -10.87 11.80
C GLU A 306 -9.42 -10.91 12.46
N ALA A 307 -9.68 -10.01 13.43
CA ALA A 307 -10.97 -9.93 14.10
C ALA A 307 -12.10 -9.63 13.10
N LEU A 308 -11.85 -8.69 12.18
CA LEU A 308 -12.75 -8.32 11.10
C LEU A 308 -12.96 -9.45 10.08
N GLY A 309 -11.97 -10.31 9.86
CA GLY A 309 -12.06 -11.48 8.99
C GLY A 309 -12.79 -12.66 9.62
N LYS A 310 -12.74 -12.81 10.95
CA LYS A 310 -13.45 -13.86 11.70
C LYS A 310 -14.90 -13.49 12.04
N GLY A 311 -15.28 -12.23 11.87
CA GLY A 311 -16.63 -11.72 12.17
C GLY A 311 -16.95 -11.64 13.66
N HIS A 312 -15.92 -11.64 14.53
CA HIS A 312 -16.10 -11.54 15.97
C HIS A 312 -16.00 -10.08 16.44
N GLU A 313 -16.96 -9.67 17.26
CA GLU A 313 -16.88 -8.46 18.09
C GLU A 313 -15.91 -8.71 19.27
N GLU A 314 -14.61 -8.79 18.99
CA GLU A 314 -13.63 -8.92 20.08
C GLU A 314 -13.32 -7.55 20.69
N THR A 315 -13.29 -7.51 22.02
CA THR A 315 -12.75 -6.38 22.79
C THR A 315 -11.24 -6.34 22.61
N LEU A 316 -10.77 -5.66 21.57
CA LEU A 316 -9.34 -5.43 21.37
C LEU A 316 -8.82 -4.61 22.55
N GLU A 317 -7.93 -5.17 23.36
CA GLU A 317 -7.44 -4.54 24.59
C GLU A 317 -6.75 -3.18 24.37
N ALA A 318 -6.27 -2.95 23.14
CA ALA A 318 -5.64 -1.70 22.71
C ALA A 318 -6.65 -0.65 22.21
N LEU A 319 -7.87 -1.06 21.82
CA LEU A 319 -8.96 -0.17 21.44
C LEU A 319 -9.78 0.20 22.69
N PRO A 320 -10.70 1.19 22.59
CA PRO A 320 -11.50 1.63 23.73
C PRO A 320 -12.23 0.46 24.41
N LYS A 321 -11.72 -0.01 25.55
CA LYS A 321 -12.25 -1.17 26.30
C LYS A 321 -13.73 -1.01 26.73
N ASN A 322 -14.29 0.19 26.58
CA ASN A 322 -15.63 0.56 27.05
C ASN A 322 -16.57 1.02 25.92
N VAL A 323 -16.19 0.89 24.64
CA VAL A 323 -17.05 1.31 23.52
C VAL A 323 -17.21 0.18 22.52
N LEU A 324 -18.46 -0.26 22.32
CA LEU A 324 -18.83 -1.20 21.27
C LEU A 324 -18.57 -0.52 19.92
N LEU A 325 -17.55 -0.98 19.19
CA LEU A 325 -17.21 -0.46 17.87
C LEU A 325 -18.09 -1.17 16.83
N SER A 326 -18.79 -0.40 16.00
CA SER A 326 -19.46 -0.97 14.84
C SER A 326 -18.42 -1.52 13.86
N LYS A 327 -18.79 -2.51 13.05
CA LYS A 327 -17.94 -3.02 11.97
C LYS A 327 -17.38 -1.90 11.07
N GLY A 328 -18.22 -0.92 10.72
CA GLY A 328 -17.81 0.24 9.92
C GLY A 328 -16.75 1.10 10.61
N ALA A 329 -16.87 1.33 11.91
CA ALA A 329 -15.85 2.05 12.68
C ALA A 329 -14.54 1.26 12.81
N MET A 330 -14.62 -0.05 13.00
CA MET A 330 -13.44 -0.93 13.01
C MET A 330 -12.71 -0.93 11.65
N ASP A 331 -13.46 -1.02 10.54
CA ASP A 331 -12.91 -0.91 9.18
C ASP A 331 -12.24 0.45 8.95
N ALA A 332 -12.85 1.55 9.40
CA ALA A 332 -12.25 2.88 9.27
C ALA A 332 -10.99 3.04 10.16
N ILE A 333 -11.00 2.49 11.37
CA ILE A 333 -9.80 2.46 12.22
C ILE A 333 -8.68 1.66 11.55
N LEU A 334 -8.98 0.50 10.95
CA LEU A 334 -8.01 -0.31 10.22
C LEU A 334 -7.36 0.47 9.07
N TYR A 335 -8.16 1.20 8.30
CA TYR A 335 -7.67 2.08 7.23
C TYR A 335 -6.63 3.10 7.74
N PHE A 336 -6.95 3.81 8.83
CA PHE A 336 -6.04 4.81 9.38
C PHE A 336 -4.84 4.20 10.09
N LEU A 337 -4.95 3.01 10.69
CA LEU A 337 -3.81 2.29 11.23
C LEU A 337 -2.81 1.96 10.11
N GLY A 338 -3.30 1.50 8.95
CA GLY A 338 -2.47 1.31 7.76
C GLY A 338 -1.75 2.59 7.35
N ALA A 339 -2.46 3.72 7.28
CA ALA A 339 -1.84 5.02 6.97
C ALA A 339 -0.77 5.43 8.00
N LEU A 340 -1.01 5.23 9.31
CA LEU A 340 -0.05 5.55 10.36
C LEU A 340 1.16 4.60 10.35
N ALA A 341 0.99 3.34 9.95
CA ALA A 341 2.06 2.35 9.84
C ALA A 341 3.05 2.66 8.70
N GLU A 342 2.60 3.34 7.63
CA GLU A 342 3.44 3.86 6.56
C GLU A 342 4.41 4.95 7.03
N LEU A 343 4.03 5.70 8.06
CA LEU A 343 4.88 6.75 8.62
C LEU A 343 6.08 6.17 9.38
N SER A 344 7.17 6.93 9.41
CA SER A 344 8.35 6.60 10.21
C SER A 344 8.06 6.76 11.71
N GLU A 345 8.82 6.05 12.56
CA GLU A 345 8.67 6.16 14.02
C GLU A 345 8.91 7.60 14.51
N ALA A 346 9.83 8.33 13.85
CA ALA A 346 10.06 9.74 14.12
C ALA A 346 8.82 10.60 13.78
N GLN A 347 8.18 10.37 12.63
CA GLN A 347 6.94 11.07 12.26
C GLN A 347 5.80 10.77 13.25
N GLN A 348 5.63 9.52 13.65
CA GLN A 348 4.61 9.16 14.63
C GLN A 348 4.83 9.89 15.96
N LYS A 349 6.09 10.01 16.44
CA LYS A 349 6.42 10.81 17.63
C LYS A 349 6.16 12.32 17.42
N LEU A 350 6.44 12.84 16.22
CA LEU A 350 6.14 14.24 15.88
C LEU A 350 4.64 14.51 15.84
N LEU A 351 3.82 13.57 15.40
CA LEU A 351 2.36 13.68 15.45
C LEU A 351 1.85 13.81 16.88
N VAL A 352 2.42 13.06 17.83
CA VAL A 352 2.09 13.20 19.26
C VAL A 352 2.38 14.61 19.77
N LYS A 353 3.59 15.13 19.50
CA LYS A 353 3.94 16.52 19.86
C LYS A 353 3.04 17.56 19.18
N SER A 354 2.65 17.31 17.93
CA SER A 354 1.79 18.21 17.17
C SER A 354 0.35 18.26 17.71
N MET A 355 -0.13 17.14 18.28
CA MET A 355 -1.39 17.10 19.04
C MET A 355 -1.30 17.95 20.31
N GLU A 356 -0.24 17.80 21.10
CA GLU A 356 -0.02 18.57 22.33
C GLU A 356 0.04 20.08 22.08
N LYS A 357 0.70 20.47 20.98
CA LYS A 357 0.83 21.87 20.54
C LYS A 357 -0.39 22.41 19.80
N LYS A 358 -1.39 21.56 19.50
CA LYS A 358 -2.63 21.92 18.78
C LYS A 358 -2.38 22.53 17.38
N ILE A 359 -1.36 22.03 16.67
CA ILE A 359 -0.95 22.54 15.35
C ILE A 359 -1.37 21.64 14.17
N LEU A 360 -2.02 20.51 14.46
CA LEU A 360 -2.60 19.61 13.45
C LEU A 360 -3.45 20.32 12.37
N PRO A 361 -4.31 21.33 12.68
CA PRO A 361 -5.11 21.97 11.64
C PRO A 361 -4.25 22.70 10.60
N VAL A 362 -3.14 23.29 11.05
CA VAL A 362 -2.21 24.02 10.18
C VAL A 362 -1.42 23.03 9.31
N GLN A 363 -0.94 21.95 9.91
CA GLN A 363 -0.23 20.88 9.21
C GLN A 363 -1.11 20.19 8.16
N LEU A 364 -2.36 19.88 8.51
CA LEU A 364 -3.32 19.28 7.58
C LEU A 364 -3.59 20.21 6.39
N LYS A 365 -3.82 21.50 6.65
CA LYS A 365 -4.07 22.49 5.60
C LYS A 365 -2.85 22.68 4.68
N LEU A 366 -1.64 22.66 5.24
CA LEU A 366 -0.40 22.70 4.48
C LEU A 366 -0.35 21.52 3.50
N VAL A 367 -0.43 20.29 4.02
CA VAL A 367 -0.37 19.06 3.22
C VAL A 367 -1.46 19.06 2.15
N GLU A 368 -2.73 19.33 2.52
CA GLU A 368 -3.85 19.41 1.59
C GLU A 368 -3.60 20.42 0.46
N SER A 369 -3.16 21.63 0.78
CA SER A 369 -2.95 22.69 -0.21
C SER A 369 -1.82 22.39 -1.20
N THR A 370 -0.77 21.70 -0.75
CA THR A 370 0.34 21.26 -1.61
C THR A 370 -0.08 20.10 -2.51
N MET A 371 -0.83 19.13 -1.96
CA MET A 371 -1.33 18.01 -2.74
C MET A 371 -2.33 18.47 -3.80
N GLU A 372 -3.27 19.36 -3.46
CA GLU A 372 -4.25 19.89 -4.42
C GLU A 372 -3.61 20.56 -5.64
N GLN A 373 -2.43 21.18 -5.48
CA GLN A 373 -1.70 21.86 -6.56
C GLN A 373 -0.83 20.91 -7.38
N ASN A 374 -0.28 19.85 -6.77
CA ASN A 374 0.81 19.08 -7.35
C ASN A 374 0.54 17.59 -7.54
N PHE A 375 -0.62 17.07 -7.13
CA PHE A 375 -0.89 15.62 -7.11
C PHE A 375 -0.59 14.90 -8.43
N LEU A 376 -0.90 15.54 -9.57
CA LEU A 376 -0.71 14.98 -10.91
C LEU A 376 0.64 15.34 -11.54
N GLN A 377 1.51 16.06 -10.83
CA GLN A 377 2.85 16.41 -11.31
C GLN A 377 3.73 15.15 -11.29
N ASP A 378 4.19 14.78 -12.48
CA ASP A 378 5.05 13.65 -12.79
C ASP A 378 6.54 13.97 -12.64
N LYS A 379 6.88 15.24 -12.35
CA LYS A 379 8.26 15.70 -12.18
C LYS A 379 8.44 16.49 -10.89
N GLU A 380 9.66 16.38 -10.36
CA GLU A 380 10.13 17.19 -9.26
C GLU A 380 10.10 18.68 -9.64
N GLY A 381 9.69 19.53 -8.69
CA GLY A 381 9.62 20.96 -8.90
C GLY A 381 9.69 21.76 -7.61
N VAL A 382 10.16 22.99 -7.70
CA VAL A 382 10.15 23.96 -6.59
C VAL A 382 9.00 24.92 -6.80
N PHE A 383 8.15 25.05 -5.79
CA PHE A 383 6.92 25.84 -5.86
C PHE A 383 6.87 26.88 -4.74
N PRO A 384 6.28 28.07 -4.99
CA PRO A 384 6.08 29.05 -3.95
C PRO A 384 5.05 28.54 -2.93
N LEU A 385 5.37 28.68 -1.64
CA LEU A 385 4.47 28.40 -0.53
C LEU A 385 3.79 29.69 -0.08
N ARG A 386 2.48 29.62 0.15
CA ARG A 386 1.70 30.74 0.67
C ARG A 386 2.14 31.05 2.11
N PRO A 387 2.67 32.25 2.42
CA PRO A 387 3.17 32.58 3.76
C PRO A 387 2.11 32.41 4.87
N GLU A 388 0.83 32.62 4.52
CA GLU A 388 -0.31 32.53 5.44
C GLU A 388 -0.53 31.12 6.00
N LEU A 389 0.05 30.09 5.36
CA LEU A 389 -0.04 28.71 5.84
C LEU A 389 0.86 28.45 7.05
N LEU A 390 1.91 29.25 7.24
CA LEU A 390 2.90 29.06 8.32
C LEU A 390 2.93 30.23 9.31
N SER A 391 2.30 31.36 8.98
CA SER A 391 2.38 32.60 9.77
C SER A 391 1.82 32.50 11.19
N SER A 392 0.99 31.48 11.49
CA SER A 392 0.42 31.25 12.82
C SER A 392 1.31 30.42 13.74
N LEU A 393 2.40 29.84 13.23
CA LEU A 393 3.28 28.94 13.98
C LEU A 393 4.43 29.73 14.63
N GLY A 394 4.74 29.42 15.89
CA GLY A 394 5.99 29.84 16.52
C GLY A 394 7.18 29.04 16.00
N GLU A 395 8.39 29.38 16.44
CA GLU A 395 9.62 28.74 15.97
C GLU A 395 9.68 27.23 16.25
N GLU A 396 9.19 26.80 17.41
CA GLU A 396 9.13 25.38 17.78
C GLU A 396 8.10 24.64 16.93
N GLU A 397 6.90 25.21 16.77
CA GLU A 397 5.81 24.63 15.98
C GLU A 397 6.14 24.56 14.48
N LEU A 398 6.88 25.56 13.98
CA LEU A 398 7.38 25.59 12.61
C LEU A 398 8.40 24.46 12.39
N THR A 399 9.36 24.33 13.31
CA THR A 399 10.37 23.26 13.30
C THR A 399 9.73 21.87 13.34
N LEU A 400 8.68 21.69 14.15
CA LEU A 400 7.89 20.44 14.20
C LEU A 400 7.21 20.15 12.86
N THR A 401 6.59 21.17 12.25
CA THR A 401 5.86 21.05 10.99
C THR A 401 6.79 20.69 9.84
N GLU A 402 7.93 21.38 9.73
CA GLU A 402 8.96 21.12 8.72
C GLU A 402 9.52 19.70 8.84
N ALA A 403 9.83 19.25 10.06
CA ALA A 403 10.32 17.89 10.28
C ALA A 403 9.27 16.84 9.90
N LEU A 404 8.00 17.08 10.21
CA LEU A 404 6.91 16.14 9.93
C LEU A 404 6.69 15.95 8.42
N VAL A 405 6.55 17.05 7.68
CA VAL A 405 6.29 17.01 6.23
C VAL A 405 7.55 16.66 5.43
N GLY A 406 8.73 17.08 5.90
CA GLY A 406 10.02 16.73 5.30
C GLY A 406 10.30 15.23 5.32
N LEU A 407 9.91 14.54 6.40
CA LEU A 407 10.02 13.07 6.48
C LEU A 407 9.06 12.34 5.51
N SER A 408 8.02 13.02 5.02
CA SER A 408 7.17 12.56 3.90
C SER A 408 7.65 13.04 2.53
N GLY A 409 8.83 13.66 2.46
CA GLY A 409 9.47 14.13 1.22
C GLY A 409 9.04 15.51 0.73
N LEU A 410 8.27 16.25 1.54
CA LEU A 410 7.92 17.64 1.24
C LEU A 410 8.91 18.58 1.94
N GLU A 411 9.97 19.00 1.24
CA GLU A 411 10.97 19.90 1.82
C GLU A 411 10.48 21.35 1.80
N VAL A 412 10.34 21.98 2.97
CA VAL A 412 9.89 23.37 3.12
C VAL A 412 11.06 24.28 3.46
N GLN A 413 11.19 25.41 2.75
CA GLN A 413 12.20 26.44 3.00
C GLN A 413 11.56 27.71 3.56
N ARG A 414 12.15 28.27 4.63
CA ARG A 414 11.65 29.46 5.34
C ARG A 414 11.92 30.78 4.62
N SER A 415 13.09 30.90 3.99
CA SER A 415 13.55 32.14 3.36
C SER A 415 12.96 32.27 1.95
N GLY A 416 11.89 33.05 1.81
CA GLY A 416 11.07 33.08 0.60
C GLY A 416 10.28 31.77 0.53
N PRO A 417 9.13 31.67 1.21
CA PRO A 417 8.50 30.40 1.52
C PRO A 417 8.28 29.60 0.24
N GLN A 418 8.94 28.45 0.17
CA GLN A 418 8.97 27.54 -0.99
C GLN A 418 8.90 26.11 -0.49
N TYR A 419 8.42 25.20 -1.34
CA TYR A 419 8.50 23.78 -1.11
C TYR A 419 8.99 23.04 -2.35
N THR A 420 9.73 21.95 -2.12
CA THR A 420 10.12 21.00 -3.17
C THR A 420 9.11 19.86 -3.19
N TRP A 421 8.50 19.63 -4.35
CA TRP A 421 7.62 18.50 -4.60
C TRP A 421 8.41 17.35 -5.21
N ASP A 422 8.26 16.15 -4.64
CA ASP A 422 8.80 14.90 -5.19
C ASP A 422 7.65 13.89 -5.39
N PRO A 423 7.30 13.52 -6.65
CA PRO A 423 6.27 12.53 -6.90
C PRO A 423 6.63 11.14 -6.33
N ASP A 424 7.92 10.83 -6.14
CA ASP A 424 8.36 9.56 -5.58
C ASP A 424 8.00 9.40 -4.10
N THR A 425 7.70 10.49 -3.39
CA THR A 425 7.30 10.46 -1.98
C THR A 425 5.81 10.66 -1.76
N LEU A 426 5.04 10.87 -2.82
CA LEU A 426 3.58 11.08 -2.79
C LEU A 426 2.84 10.05 -1.90
N PRO A 427 3.13 8.73 -1.93
CA PRO A 427 2.42 7.77 -1.08
C PRO A 427 2.52 8.08 0.42
N ARG A 428 3.71 8.49 0.88
CA ARG A 428 3.93 8.88 2.28
C ARG A 428 3.25 10.20 2.64
N LEU A 429 3.08 11.08 1.66
CA LEU A 429 2.34 12.33 1.84
C LEU A 429 0.82 12.06 1.91
N CYS A 430 0.29 11.14 1.09
CA CYS A 430 -1.09 10.65 1.18
C CYS A 430 -1.38 9.99 2.53
N ALA A 431 -0.49 9.11 2.99
CA ALA A 431 -0.61 8.48 4.31
C ALA A 431 -0.56 9.51 5.45
N LEU A 432 0.31 10.53 5.33
CA LEU A 432 0.36 11.63 6.29
C LEU A 432 -0.94 12.45 6.29
N TYR A 433 -1.50 12.74 5.12
CA TYR A 433 -2.80 13.44 4.99
C TYR A 433 -3.93 12.66 5.68
N ALA A 434 -4.02 11.35 5.46
CA ALA A 434 -5.01 10.49 6.10
C ALA A 434 -4.81 10.44 7.62
N GLY A 435 -3.57 10.26 8.09
CA GLY A 435 -3.23 10.26 9.51
C GLY A 435 -3.57 11.59 10.21
N LEU A 436 -3.20 12.72 9.59
CA LEU A 436 -3.55 14.05 10.10
C LEU A 436 -5.06 14.27 10.16
N SER A 437 -5.81 13.78 9.16
CA SER A 437 -7.27 13.90 9.10
C SER A 437 -7.94 13.17 10.27
N LEU A 438 -7.52 11.95 10.57
CA LEU A 438 -8.01 11.20 11.74
C LEU A 438 -7.68 11.92 13.05
N LEU A 439 -6.41 12.28 13.26
CA LEU A 439 -5.99 12.89 14.52
C LEU A 439 -6.65 14.27 14.73
N GLN A 440 -6.86 15.04 13.66
CA GLN A 440 -7.60 16.29 13.72
C GLN A 440 -9.08 16.08 14.08
N LEU A 441 -9.72 15.02 13.58
CA LEU A 441 -11.10 14.67 13.95
C LEU A 441 -11.19 14.32 15.44
N LEU A 442 -10.27 13.48 15.92
CA LEU A 442 -10.29 13.00 17.30
C LEU A 442 -9.95 14.11 18.30
N THR A 443 -9.03 15.02 17.96
CA THR A 443 -8.66 16.15 18.82
C THR A 443 -9.70 17.27 18.88
N LYS A 444 -10.60 17.39 17.89
CA LYS A 444 -11.76 18.31 17.97
C LYS A 444 -12.83 17.84 18.95
N ALA A 445 -12.88 16.54 19.24
CA ALA A 445 -13.92 15.90 20.03
C ALA A 445 -13.53 15.67 21.51
N SER A 446 -12.24 15.84 21.84
CA SER A 446 -11.72 15.97 23.21
C SER A 446 -11.64 17.44 23.61
#